data_AF-A0A936DBP0-F1
#
_entry.id   AF-A0A936DBP0-F1
#
_cell.length_a   1.000
_cell.length_b   1.000
_cell.length_c   1.000
_cell.angle_alpha   90.00
_cell.angle_beta   90.00
_cell.angle_gamma   90.00
#
_symmetry.space_group_name_H-M   'P 1'
#
loop_
_entity.id
_entity.type
_entity.pdbx_description
1 polymer ?
#
loop_
_entity_poly.entity_id
_entity_poly.type
_entity_poly.pdbx_seq_one_letter_code
_entity_poly.pdbx_strand_id
1 'polypeptide(L)'
;MTSLQSAAEPEPAAEQLGTICYADGTSRRITPDDAVQMAKMIDGETWGSPSVDDARAMLWAIAQRSGIWAFPRWTLADLIRAYSQPINPKWTRTGSACRQYYAPSFSGSIPDSCSLRRVERREHNITMVWADLAALARREVLDFAAGKTANPVPGAVGWFAPGMWKKREGNGSNTRDHMVAGPSIDGNVYVKLSSNPDTTAWTADRTRVVGPGQSCAATGQRPATPSPATPSCATNYTYHRTGTISFIPPLVDRITTMVIVDAGTRQGVCADSTGMIFLGDADHAYLTDADGQPVRFKVTAIDTDAATVEITHGTLTRKMLDGNRRVVVRRHK
;
A
#
# COMPACT_ATOMS: atom_id res chain seq x y z
N MET A 1 -17.51 -11.49 -48.23
CA MET A 1 -17.31 -10.63 -47.04
C MET A 1 -16.44 -11.41 -46.07
N THR A 2 -15.13 -11.20 -46.11
CA THR A 2 -14.19 -11.86 -45.20
C THR A 2 -14.27 -11.12 -43.87
N SER A 3 -14.92 -11.74 -42.88
CA SER A 3 -14.92 -11.25 -41.50
C SER A 3 -13.49 -11.29 -40.98
N LEU A 4 -12.82 -10.13 -40.96
CA LEU A 4 -11.58 -9.95 -40.21
C LEU A 4 -11.95 -10.08 -38.73
N GLN A 5 -11.83 -11.29 -38.19
CA GLN A 5 -11.68 -11.48 -36.75
C GLN A 5 -10.43 -10.69 -36.36
N SER A 6 -10.63 -9.51 -35.77
CA SER A 6 -9.55 -8.81 -35.07
C SER A 6 -8.99 -9.80 -34.06
N ALA A 7 -7.76 -10.25 -34.28
CA ALA A 7 -7.05 -11.01 -33.26
C ALA A 7 -7.09 -10.18 -31.98
N ALA A 8 -7.57 -10.77 -30.89
CA ALA A 8 -7.54 -10.12 -29.59
C ALA A 8 -6.11 -9.65 -29.34
N GLU A 9 -5.94 -8.38 -29.02
CA GLU A 9 -4.64 -7.78 -28.77
C GLU A 9 -3.97 -8.57 -27.62
N PRO A 10 -2.79 -9.17 -27.81
CA PRO A 10 -2.18 -9.99 -26.80
C PRO A 10 -1.74 -9.14 -25.60
N GLU A 11 -1.63 -9.77 -24.43
CA GLU A 11 -0.99 -9.15 -23.27
C GLU A 11 0.45 -8.74 -23.59
N PRO A 12 0.95 -7.64 -22.99
CA PRO A 12 2.31 -7.20 -23.25
C PRO A 12 3.32 -8.21 -22.74
N ALA A 13 4.32 -8.51 -23.57
CA ALA A 13 5.44 -9.34 -23.19
C ALA A 13 6.42 -8.57 -22.29
N ALA A 14 7.17 -9.27 -21.44
CA ALA A 14 8.03 -8.66 -20.43
C ALA A 14 9.18 -7.80 -21.03
N GLU A 15 9.56 -8.07 -22.27
CA GLU A 15 10.54 -7.33 -23.07
C GLU A 15 9.98 -6.02 -23.65
N GLN A 16 8.67 -5.82 -23.62
CA GLN A 16 8.02 -4.57 -24.04
C GLN A 16 7.84 -3.59 -22.88
N LEU A 17 8.20 -4.00 -21.66
CA LEU A 17 7.94 -3.25 -20.43
C LEU A 17 9.24 -2.73 -19.82
N GLY A 18 9.18 -1.50 -19.34
CA GLY A 18 10.31 -0.79 -18.75
C GLY A 18 10.46 -1.01 -17.25
N THR A 19 11.13 -0.05 -16.62
CA THR A 19 11.49 -0.11 -15.20
C THR A 19 11.21 1.22 -14.53
N ILE A 20 10.58 1.16 -13.34
CA ILE A 20 10.42 2.31 -12.45
C ILE A 20 11.72 2.48 -11.68
N CYS A 21 12.29 3.68 -11.72
CA CYS A 21 13.50 4.08 -11.04
C CYS A 21 13.18 5.03 -9.89
N TYR A 22 13.83 4.83 -8.76
CA TYR A 22 13.67 5.68 -7.57
C TYR A 22 14.96 6.44 -7.26
N ALA A 23 14.85 7.60 -6.62
CA ALA A 23 15.99 8.43 -6.26
C ALA A 23 16.98 7.79 -5.28
N ASP A 24 16.55 6.78 -4.52
CA ASP A 24 17.44 6.02 -3.62
C ASP A 24 18.33 5.00 -4.36
N GLY A 25 18.22 4.95 -5.69
CA GLY A 25 18.93 4.03 -6.57
C GLY A 25 18.27 2.66 -6.71
N THR A 26 17.19 2.40 -5.96
CA THR A 26 16.42 1.17 -6.15
C THR A 26 15.56 1.28 -7.41
N SER A 27 15.08 0.13 -7.89
CA SER A 27 14.27 0.06 -9.09
C SER A 27 13.27 -1.08 -9.03
N ARG A 28 12.25 -1.02 -9.89
CA ARG A 28 11.22 -2.04 -10.02
C ARG A 28 10.87 -2.25 -11.48
N ARG A 29 11.21 -3.41 -12.02
CA ARG A 29 10.80 -3.82 -13.36
C ARG A 29 9.28 -3.97 -13.41
N ILE A 30 8.66 -3.45 -14.47
CA ILE A 30 7.23 -3.62 -14.73
C ILE A 30 7.03 -5.00 -15.37
N THR A 31 6.14 -5.81 -14.81
CA THR A 31 5.80 -7.15 -15.31
C THR A 31 4.49 -7.13 -16.12
N PRO A 32 4.21 -8.18 -16.91
CA PRO A 32 2.93 -8.31 -17.60
C PRO A 32 1.71 -8.23 -16.66
N ASP A 33 1.75 -8.87 -15.47
CA ASP A 33 0.66 -8.77 -14.48
C ASP A 33 0.49 -7.32 -14.02
N ASP A 34 1.58 -6.60 -13.75
CA ASP A 34 1.49 -5.19 -13.37
C ASP A 34 0.78 -4.35 -14.44
N ALA A 35 1.11 -4.56 -15.71
CA ALA A 35 0.47 -3.86 -16.83
C ALA A 35 -1.03 -4.15 -16.90
N VAL A 36 -1.43 -5.43 -16.75
CA VAL A 36 -2.85 -5.81 -16.69
C VAL A 36 -3.55 -5.17 -15.50
N GLN A 37 -2.96 -5.20 -14.31
CA GLN A 37 -3.56 -4.58 -13.12
C GLN A 37 -3.66 -3.05 -13.25
N MET A 38 -2.67 -2.39 -13.85
CA MET A 38 -2.72 -0.95 -14.13
C MET A 38 -3.88 -0.60 -15.08
N ALA A 39 -4.05 -1.37 -16.15
CA ALA A 39 -5.14 -1.14 -17.09
C ALA A 39 -6.51 -1.41 -16.45
N LYS A 40 -6.64 -2.47 -15.63
CA LYS A 40 -7.84 -2.75 -14.82
C LYS A 40 -8.17 -1.63 -13.84
N MET A 41 -7.15 -1.06 -13.19
CA MET A 41 -7.32 0.10 -12.32
C MET A 41 -7.88 1.28 -13.10
N ILE A 42 -7.26 1.66 -14.22
CA ILE A 42 -7.73 2.79 -15.02
C ILE A 42 -9.17 2.57 -15.48
N ASP A 43 -9.47 1.41 -16.07
CA ASP A 43 -10.82 1.07 -16.52
C ASP A 43 -11.85 1.11 -15.37
N GLY A 44 -11.50 0.48 -14.25
CA GLY A 44 -12.34 0.39 -13.08
C GLY A 44 -12.62 1.74 -12.41
N GLU A 45 -11.62 2.61 -12.28
CA GLU A 45 -11.77 3.94 -11.67
C GLU A 45 -12.57 4.88 -12.59
N THR A 46 -12.46 4.71 -13.91
CA THR A 46 -13.06 5.60 -14.92
C THR A 46 -14.36 5.09 -15.53
N TRP A 47 -14.89 3.95 -15.05
CA TRP A 47 -16.11 3.35 -15.61
C TRP A 47 -15.97 3.00 -17.10
N GLY A 48 -14.81 2.47 -17.48
CA GLY A 48 -14.50 2.07 -18.85
C GLY A 48 -14.36 3.23 -19.83
N SER A 49 -14.38 4.48 -19.32
CA SER A 49 -14.30 5.70 -20.13
C SER A 49 -13.13 6.60 -19.66
N PRO A 50 -11.88 6.11 -19.69
CA PRO A 50 -10.76 6.91 -19.24
C PRO A 50 -10.50 8.10 -20.17
N SER A 51 -9.88 9.14 -19.61
CA SER A 51 -9.19 10.17 -20.38
C SER A 51 -7.68 9.90 -20.38
N VAL A 52 -6.94 10.58 -21.26
CA VAL A 52 -5.47 10.50 -21.30
C VAL A 52 -4.87 11.03 -19.99
N ASP A 53 -5.33 12.18 -19.52
CA ASP A 53 -4.74 12.85 -18.36
C ASP A 53 -4.99 12.07 -17.06
N ASP A 54 -6.21 11.55 -16.88
CA ASP A 54 -6.59 10.77 -15.69
C ASP A 54 -5.83 9.44 -15.63
N ALA A 55 -5.74 8.72 -16.77
CA ALA A 55 -4.97 7.49 -16.86
C ALA A 55 -3.49 7.70 -16.51
N ARG A 56 -2.86 8.73 -17.08
CA ARG A 56 -1.45 9.06 -16.81
C ARG A 56 -1.23 9.44 -15.36
N ALA A 57 -2.13 10.23 -14.79
CA ALA A 57 -2.02 10.66 -13.41
C ALA A 57 -2.19 9.50 -12.42
N MET A 58 -3.09 8.54 -12.68
CA MET A 58 -3.22 7.32 -11.87
C MET A 58 -1.96 6.45 -11.93
N LEU A 59 -1.38 6.24 -13.12
CA LEU A 59 -0.15 5.47 -13.31
C LEU A 59 1.01 6.07 -12.51
N TRP A 60 1.19 7.39 -12.63
CA TRP A 60 2.21 8.11 -11.89
C TRP A 60 1.96 8.10 -10.38
N ALA A 61 0.71 8.22 -9.93
CA ALA A 61 0.38 8.13 -8.51
C ALA A 61 0.77 6.77 -7.91
N ILE A 62 0.51 5.67 -8.64
CA ILE A 62 0.90 4.32 -8.21
C ILE A 62 2.42 4.14 -8.22
N ALA A 63 3.11 4.55 -9.28
CA ALA A 63 4.56 4.40 -9.37
C ALA A 63 5.30 5.22 -8.30
N GLN A 64 4.80 6.41 -8.00
CA GLN A 64 5.28 7.24 -6.89
C GLN A 64 5.00 6.55 -5.55
N ARG A 65 3.79 6.01 -5.35
CA ARG A 65 3.43 5.27 -4.14
C ARG A 65 4.29 4.03 -3.93
N SER A 66 4.66 3.29 -4.98
CA SER A 66 5.49 2.08 -4.85
C SER A 66 6.92 2.36 -4.39
N GLY A 67 7.39 3.60 -4.51
CA GLY A 67 8.68 4.06 -4.00
C GLY A 67 8.65 4.52 -2.53
N ILE A 68 7.49 4.58 -1.89
CA ILE A 68 7.41 4.89 -0.45
C ILE A 68 7.89 3.67 0.33
N TRP A 69 8.74 3.87 1.33
CA TRP A 69 9.42 2.85 2.16
C TRP A 69 8.52 1.76 2.77
N ALA A 70 7.21 1.99 2.87
CA ALA A 70 6.23 1.00 3.34
C ALA A 70 5.84 -0.06 2.30
N PHE A 71 6.07 0.18 1.01
CA PHE A 71 5.69 -0.70 -0.11
C PHE A 71 6.83 -1.40 -0.91
N PRO A 72 8.13 -1.36 -0.53
CA PRO A 72 9.18 -2.07 -1.27
C PRO A 72 8.95 -3.59 -1.35
N ARG A 73 8.25 -4.17 -0.37
CA ARG A 73 7.98 -5.61 -0.31
C ARG A 73 6.73 -6.05 -1.08
N TRP A 74 5.92 -5.10 -1.54
CA TRP A 74 4.72 -5.41 -2.32
C TRP A 74 5.08 -5.47 -3.78
N THR A 75 4.57 -6.46 -4.50
CA THR A 75 4.58 -6.39 -5.97
C THR A 75 3.78 -5.15 -6.41
N LEU A 76 4.04 -4.64 -7.61
CA LEU A 76 3.30 -3.48 -8.09
C LEU A 76 1.83 -3.84 -8.31
N ALA A 77 1.55 -5.03 -8.84
CA ALA A 77 0.23 -5.64 -8.93
C ALA A 77 -0.51 -5.70 -7.58
N ASP A 78 0.15 -6.14 -6.50
CA ASP A 78 -0.48 -6.16 -5.17
C ASP A 78 -0.81 -4.75 -4.66
N LEU A 79 0.09 -3.79 -4.88
CA LEU A 79 -0.15 -2.39 -4.54
C LEU A 79 -1.34 -1.83 -5.30
N ILE A 80 -1.42 -2.08 -6.61
CA ILE A 80 -2.51 -1.64 -7.46
C ILE A 80 -3.83 -2.24 -6.98
N ARG A 81 -3.89 -3.56 -6.78
CA ARG A 81 -5.10 -4.25 -6.27
C ARG A 81 -5.51 -3.76 -4.89
N ALA A 82 -4.56 -3.47 -4.00
CA ALA A 82 -4.89 -2.98 -2.67
C ALA A 82 -5.40 -1.53 -2.67
N TYR A 83 -4.90 -0.69 -3.57
CA TYR A 83 -5.19 0.74 -3.56
C TYR A 83 -6.40 1.11 -4.42
N SER A 84 -6.56 0.48 -5.58
CA SER A 84 -7.70 0.73 -6.47
C SER A 84 -8.94 -0.01 -6.01
N GLN A 85 -9.94 0.73 -5.50
CA GLN A 85 -11.17 0.12 -4.97
C GLN A 85 -11.95 -0.74 -5.98
N PRO A 86 -12.03 -0.36 -7.26
CA PRO A 86 -12.73 -1.13 -8.30
C PRO A 86 -12.17 -2.54 -8.54
N ILE A 87 -10.92 -2.81 -8.18
CA ILE A 87 -10.26 -4.10 -8.41
C ILE A 87 -9.73 -4.75 -7.12
N ASN A 88 -10.03 -4.15 -5.97
CA ASN A 88 -9.58 -4.67 -4.68
C ASN A 88 -10.45 -5.85 -4.23
N PRO A 89 -9.87 -7.06 -4.08
CA PRO A 89 -10.63 -8.25 -3.71
C PRO A 89 -11.35 -8.14 -2.35
N LYS A 90 -10.89 -7.27 -1.44
CA LYS A 90 -11.52 -7.09 -0.12
C LYS A 90 -12.97 -6.58 -0.21
N TRP A 91 -13.32 -5.92 -1.31
CA TRP A 91 -14.63 -5.31 -1.55
C TRP A 91 -15.56 -6.16 -2.44
N THR A 92 -15.24 -7.43 -2.69
CA THR A 92 -16.08 -8.41 -3.41
C THR A 92 -17.08 -9.09 -2.47
N ARG A 93 -18.05 -9.90 -2.97
CA ARG A 93 -19.02 -10.60 -2.09
C ARG A 93 -18.31 -11.53 -1.11
N THR A 94 -17.18 -12.10 -1.50
CA THR A 94 -16.37 -13.01 -0.65
C THR A 94 -15.26 -12.28 0.11
N GLY A 95 -15.04 -11.00 -0.20
CA GLY A 95 -13.99 -10.16 0.37
C GLY A 95 -14.24 -9.78 1.82
N SER A 96 -13.16 -9.55 2.58
CA SER A 96 -13.25 -9.30 4.03
C SER A 96 -14.13 -8.11 4.42
N ALA A 97 -14.27 -7.09 3.58
CA ALA A 97 -15.07 -5.90 3.88
C ALA A 97 -16.57 -6.11 3.62
N CYS A 98 -16.94 -6.98 2.66
CA CYS A 98 -18.34 -7.16 2.26
C CYS A 98 -18.95 -8.53 2.60
N ARG A 99 -18.13 -9.56 2.88
CA ARG A 99 -18.58 -10.94 3.11
C ARG A 99 -19.69 -11.10 4.13
N GLN A 100 -19.64 -10.34 5.22
CA GLN A 100 -20.67 -10.40 6.28
C GLN A 100 -22.07 -10.00 5.77
N TYR A 101 -22.16 -9.09 4.82
CA TYR A 101 -23.42 -8.57 4.29
C TYR A 101 -24.09 -9.53 3.29
N TYR A 102 -23.34 -10.52 2.81
CA TYR A 102 -23.81 -11.55 1.87
C TYR A 102 -23.93 -12.94 2.54
N ALA A 103 -23.76 -13.02 3.87
CA ALA A 103 -23.99 -14.25 4.60
C ALA A 103 -25.49 -14.56 4.66
N PRO A 104 -25.92 -15.84 4.56
CA PRO A 104 -27.35 -16.21 4.63
C PRO A 104 -28.06 -15.75 5.90
N SER A 105 -27.32 -15.55 7.00
CA SER A 105 -27.83 -15.10 8.29
C SER A 105 -27.93 -13.58 8.44
N PHE A 106 -27.48 -12.79 7.47
CA PHE A 106 -27.51 -11.33 7.56
C PHE A 106 -28.92 -10.79 7.27
N SER A 107 -29.47 -10.06 8.24
CA SER A 107 -30.83 -9.48 8.17
C SER A 107 -30.84 -7.94 8.18
N GLY A 108 -29.67 -7.29 8.14
CA GLY A 108 -29.54 -5.84 8.20
C GLY A 108 -29.53 -5.16 6.82
N SER A 109 -29.28 -3.84 6.85
CA SER A 109 -29.09 -3.06 5.62
C SER A 109 -27.66 -3.19 5.09
N ILE A 110 -27.53 -3.46 3.79
CA ILE A 110 -26.22 -3.48 3.12
C ILE A 110 -25.76 -2.03 2.87
N PRO A 111 -24.55 -1.63 3.30
CA PRO A 111 -24.06 -0.28 3.05
C PRO A 111 -23.80 -0.06 1.55
N ASP A 112 -23.92 1.19 1.08
CA ASP A 112 -23.70 1.56 -0.33
C ASP A 112 -22.35 1.06 -0.88
N SER A 113 -21.29 1.09 -0.05
CA SER A 113 -19.96 0.58 -0.40
C SER A 113 -19.92 -0.92 -0.76
N CYS A 114 -20.88 -1.70 -0.26
CA CYS A 114 -21.06 -3.13 -0.53
C CYS A 114 -22.38 -3.43 -1.26
N SER A 115 -23.02 -2.41 -1.88
CA SER A 115 -24.23 -2.63 -2.69
C SER A 115 -23.98 -3.62 -3.83
N LEU A 116 -25.03 -4.35 -4.22
CA LEU A 116 -24.96 -5.38 -5.28
C LEU A 116 -24.32 -4.82 -6.56
N ARG A 117 -24.79 -3.65 -7.01
CA ARG A 117 -24.23 -2.94 -8.18
C ARG A 117 -22.72 -2.73 -8.08
N ARG A 118 -22.20 -2.33 -6.93
CA ARG A 118 -20.76 -2.06 -6.76
C ARG A 118 -19.95 -3.34 -6.68
N VAL A 119 -20.46 -4.33 -5.97
CA VAL A 119 -19.76 -5.60 -5.80
C VAL A 119 -19.69 -6.38 -7.11
N GLU A 120 -20.79 -6.49 -7.84
CA GLU A 120 -20.82 -7.13 -9.17
C GLU A 120 -19.85 -6.48 -10.13
N ARG A 121 -19.81 -5.15 -10.12
CA ARG A 121 -18.86 -4.41 -10.94
C ARG A 121 -17.41 -4.69 -10.57
N ARG A 122 -17.07 -4.77 -9.28
CA ARG A 122 -15.71 -5.10 -8.85
C ARG A 122 -15.31 -6.50 -9.26
N GLU A 123 -16.22 -7.46 -9.07
CA GLU A 123 -15.99 -8.84 -9.48
C GLU A 123 -15.78 -8.95 -10.99
N HIS A 124 -16.57 -8.21 -11.78
CA HIS A 124 -16.38 -8.08 -13.22
C HIS A 124 -15.01 -7.49 -13.55
N ASN A 125 -14.66 -6.32 -13.00
CA ASN A 125 -13.37 -5.66 -13.27
C ASN A 125 -12.16 -6.54 -12.90
N ILE A 126 -12.26 -7.32 -11.82
CA ILE A 126 -11.21 -8.25 -11.39
C ILE A 126 -11.01 -9.36 -12.44
N THR A 127 -12.08 -9.86 -13.06
CA THR A 127 -12.02 -10.96 -14.02
C THR A 127 -11.78 -10.53 -15.46
N MET A 128 -11.89 -9.24 -15.79
CA MET A 128 -11.60 -8.73 -17.14
C MET A 128 -10.23 -9.21 -17.63
N VAL A 129 -10.14 -9.64 -18.88
CA VAL A 129 -8.86 -9.93 -19.53
C VAL A 129 -8.35 -8.70 -20.26
N TRP A 130 -7.06 -8.66 -20.59
CA TRP A 130 -6.44 -7.52 -21.26
C TRP A 130 -7.23 -7.01 -22.48
N ALA A 131 -7.69 -7.92 -23.34
CA ALA A 131 -8.44 -7.61 -24.55
C ALA A 131 -9.80 -6.91 -24.28
N ASP A 132 -10.38 -7.09 -23.10
CA ASP A 132 -11.68 -6.50 -22.73
C ASP A 132 -11.57 -5.12 -22.08
N LEU A 133 -10.36 -4.73 -21.66
CA LEU A 133 -10.11 -3.42 -21.05
C LEU A 133 -10.25 -2.30 -22.08
N ALA A 134 -10.57 -1.09 -21.62
CA ALA A 134 -10.62 0.08 -22.47
C ALA A 134 -9.32 0.24 -23.27
N ALA A 135 -9.43 0.40 -24.60
CA ALA A 135 -8.27 0.50 -25.49
C ALA A 135 -7.33 1.66 -25.11
N LEU A 136 -7.89 2.76 -24.59
CA LEU A 136 -7.11 3.88 -24.07
C LEU A 136 -6.30 3.48 -22.82
N ALA A 137 -6.91 2.74 -21.89
CA ALA A 137 -6.20 2.28 -20.68
C ALA A 137 -5.02 1.40 -21.06
N ARG A 138 -5.21 0.44 -21.98
CA ARG A 138 -4.12 -0.39 -22.51
C ARG A 138 -3.01 0.46 -23.11
N ARG A 139 -3.36 1.38 -24.02
CA ARG A 139 -2.39 2.24 -24.70
C ARG A 139 -1.56 3.08 -23.73
N GLU A 140 -2.20 3.77 -22.78
CA GLU A 140 -1.48 4.64 -21.84
C GLU A 140 -0.60 3.83 -20.87
N VAL A 141 -0.99 2.59 -20.52
CA VAL A 141 -0.11 1.67 -19.77
C VAL A 141 1.13 1.31 -20.56
N LEU A 142 0.99 0.98 -21.85
CA LEU A 142 2.13 0.65 -22.71
C LEU A 142 3.06 1.85 -22.91
N ASP A 143 2.51 3.04 -23.15
CA ASP A 143 3.30 4.27 -23.29
C ASP A 143 4.01 4.63 -21.97
N PHE A 144 3.34 4.45 -20.84
CA PHE A 144 3.93 4.63 -19.52
C PHE A 144 5.06 3.64 -19.28
N ALA A 145 4.83 2.34 -19.50
CA ALA A 145 5.84 1.30 -19.36
C ALA A 145 7.00 1.47 -20.34
N ALA A 146 6.78 2.11 -21.48
CA ALA A 146 7.81 2.47 -22.44
C ALA A 146 8.62 3.72 -22.04
N GLY A 147 8.31 4.37 -20.92
CA GLY A 147 8.97 5.59 -20.46
C GLY A 147 8.60 6.84 -21.26
N LYS A 148 7.49 6.82 -22.01
CA LYS A 148 7.06 7.93 -22.88
C LYS A 148 6.13 8.93 -22.21
N THR A 149 5.60 8.57 -21.04
CA THR A 149 4.58 9.35 -20.34
C THR A 149 5.22 10.32 -19.34
N ALA A 150 5.08 11.63 -19.57
CA ALA A 150 5.48 12.65 -18.59
C ALA A 150 4.64 12.55 -17.30
N ASN A 151 5.20 12.96 -16.15
CA ASN A 151 4.51 12.95 -14.85
C ASN A 151 3.63 14.20 -14.67
N PRO A 152 2.29 14.10 -14.77
CA PRO A 152 1.40 15.25 -14.61
C PRO A 152 1.14 15.58 -13.13
N VAL A 153 1.50 14.70 -12.19
CA VAL A 153 1.19 14.81 -10.77
C VAL A 153 2.41 14.53 -9.86
N PRO A 154 3.49 15.33 -9.95
CA PRO A 154 4.68 15.13 -9.12
C PRO A 154 4.39 15.11 -7.62
N GLY A 155 4.83 14.05 -6.94
CA GLY A 155 4.64 13.82 -5.52
C GLY A 155 3.27 13.24 -5.13
N ALA A 156 2.34 13.10 -6.07
CA ALA A 156 1.05 12.48 -5.77
C ALA A 156 1.23 10.97 -5.54
N VAL A 157 0.64 10.47 -4.45
CA VAL A 157 0.73 9.05 -4.07
C VAL A 157 -0.65 8.41 -4.01
N GLY A 158 -1.68 9.13 -4.46
CA GLY A 158 -3.07 8.73 -4.36
C GLY A 158 -4.00 9.76 -4.99
N TRP A 159 -5.29 9.45 -5.03
CA TRP A 159 -6.32 10.38 -5.51
C TRP A 159 -7.65 10.17 -4.80
N PHE A 160 -8.50 11.19 -4.90
CA PHE A 160 -9.89 11.14 -4.47
C PHE A 160 -10.80 11.51 -5.63
N ALA A 161 -11.88 10.72 -5.79
CA ALA A 161 -12.94 10.97 -6.76
C ALA A 161 -13.53 12.39 -6.65
N PRO A 162 -14.18 12.90 -7.72
CA PRO A 162 -14.80 14.21 -7.70
C PRO A 162 -15.70 14.44 -6.48
N GLY A 163 -15.51 15.58 -5.81
CA GLY A 163 -16.24 15.97 -4.60
C GLY A 163 -15.81 15.26 -3.31
N MET A 164 -15.06 14.16 -3.37
CA MET A 164 -14.63 13.43 -2.17
C MET A 164 -13.63 14.22 -1.34
N TRP A 165 -12.74 15.00 -1.96
CA TRP A 165 -11.83 15.89 -1.23
C TRP A 165 -12.60 16.85 -0.31
N LYS A 166 -13.57 17.61 -0.86
CA LYS A 166 -14.38 18.58 -0.11
C LYS A 166 -15.20 17.91 1.01
N LYS A 167 -15.77 16.72 0.73
CA LYS A 167 -16.50 15.94 1.74
C LYS A 167 -15.59 15.55 2.92
N ARG A 168 -14.35 15.15 2.63
CA ARG A 168 -13.34 14.79 3.64
C ARG A 168 -12.75 16.00 4.35
N GLU A 169 -12.73 17.16 3.71
CA GLU A 169 -12.35 18.42 4.34
C GLU A 169 -13.40 18.87 5.35
N GLY A 170 -14.69 18.83 4.97
CA GLY A 170 -15.80 19.22 5.84
C GLY A 170 -15.95 18.36 7.12
N ASN A 171 -15.40 17.15 7.15
CA ASN A 171 -15.38 16.30 8.34
C ASN A 171 -13.97 16.15 8.97
N GLY A 172 -12.99 16.95 8.54
CA GLY A 172 -11.63 16.96 9.08
C GLY A 172 -10.78 15.72 8.76
N SER A 173 -11.26 14.78 7.92
CA SER A 173 -10.52 13.55 7.61
C SER A 173 -9.23 13.81 6.85
N ASN A 174 -9.16 14.83 6.00
CA ASN A 174 -7.92 15.14 5.29
C ASN A 174 -6.80 15.57 6.26
N THR A 175 -7.12 16.41 7.24
CA THR A 175 -6.17 16.83 8.27
C THR A 175 -5.73 15.66 9.15
N ARG A 176 -6.70 14.85 9.62
CA ARG A 176 -6.42 13.68 10.46
C ARG A 176 -5.56 12.65 9.75
N ASP A 177 -5.82 12.43 8.47
CA ASP A 177 -5.12 11.42 7.66
C ASP A 177 -3.88 12.02 6.96
N HIS A 178 -3.47 13.25 7.35
CA HIS A 178 -2.27 13.93 6.84
C HIS A 178 -2.23 14.04 5.30
N MET A 179 -3.35 14.37 4.67
CA MET A 179 -3.48 14.50 3.22
C MET A 179 -3.33 15.96 2.79
N VAL A 180 -2.57 16.19 1.72
CA VAL A 180 -2.42 17.50 1.06
C VAL A 180 -2.96 17.41 -0.35
N ALA A 181 -3.80 18.36 -0.74
CA ALA A 181 -4.30 18.46 -2.11
C ALA A 181 -3.15 18.82 -3.07
N GLY A 182 -3.05 18.06 -4.15
CA GLY A 182 -2.25 18.38 -5.33
C GLY A 182 -3.16 18.80 -6.50
N PRO A 183 -2.71 18.58 -7.75
CA PRO A 183 -3.48 18.93 -8.93
C PRO A 183 -4.85 18.23 -8.98
N SER A 184 -5.81 18.92 -9.60
CA SER A 184 -7.11 18.37 -9.95
C SER A 184 -7.13 18.05 -11.45
N ILE A 185 -7.36 16.80 -11.81
CA ILE A 185 -7.45 16.33 -13.21
C ILE A 185 -8.77 15.59 -13.34
N ASP A 186 -9.62 16.00 -14.30
CA ASP A 186 -10.98 15.46 -14.50
C ASP A 186 -11.84 15.38 -13.22
N GLY A 187 -11.61 16.34 -12.31
CA GLY A 187 -12.27 16.43 -11.01
C GLY A 187 -11.70 15.51 -9.93
N ASN A 188 -10.82 14.56 -10.27
CA ASN A 188 -10.04 13.81 -9.29
C ASN A 188 -9.00 14.72 -8.64
N VAL A 189 -8.92 14.70 -7.31
CA VAL A 189 -7.88 15.43 -6.57
C VAL A 189 -6.75 14.45 -6.23
N TYR A 190 -5.58 14.68 -6.81
CA TYR A 190 -4.39 13.86 -6.57
C TYR A 190 -3.67 14.35 -5.32
N VAL A 191 -3.34 13.47 -4.39
CA VAL A 191 -2.95 13.84 -3.03
C VAL A 191 -1.53 13.42 -2.65
N LYS A 192 -0.94 14.22 -1.77
CA LYS A 192 0.36 13.98 -1.12
C LYS A 192 0.17 13.70 0.37
N LEU A 193 1.19 13.19 1.06
CA LEU A 193 1.16 12.94 2.51
C LEU A 193 1.95 14.02 3.26
N SER A 194 1.29 14.84 4.08
CA SER A 194 1.94 15.92 4.84
C SER A 194 2.87 15.41 5.95
N SER A 195 2.58 14.23 6.51
CA SER A 195 3.37 13.61 7.59
C SER A 195 4.64 12.91 7.10
N ASN A 196 4.81 12.76 5.79
CA ASN A 196 6.02 12.23 5.20
C ASN A 196 6.83 13.41 4.61
N PRO A 197 7.89 13.89 5.27
CA PRO A 197 8.71 15.01 4.79
C PRO A 197 9.33 14.73 3.41
N ASP A 198 9.31 13.46 2.99
CA ASP A 198 9.60 13.09 1.62
C ASP A 198 8.52 13.58 0.65
N THR A 199 7.24 13.23 0.76
CA THR A 199 6.28 13.44 -0.35
C THR A 199 5.91 14.90 -0.66
N THR A 200 6.04 15.82 0.30
CA THR A 200 5.83 17.25 0.07
C THR A 200 7.02 17.94 -0.61
N ALA A 201 8.21 17.35 -0.54
CA ALA A 201 9.45 17.81 -1.20
C ALA A 201 9.81 16.99 -2.46
N TRP A 202 8.96 16.05 -2.91
CA TRP A 202 9.20 15.27 -4.13
C TRP A 202 9.18 16.16 -5.36
N THR A 203 10.36 16.37 -5.94
CA THR A 203 10.49 16.83 -7.32
C THR A 203 10.08 15.71 -8.27
N ALA A 204 9.70 16.08 -9.49
CA ALA A 204 9.29 15.12 -10.53
C ALA A 204 10.35 14.03 -10.82
N ASP A 205 11.61 14.31 -10.47
CA ASP A 205 12.75 13.43 -10.71
C ASP A 205 12.91 12.29 -9.70
N ARG A 206 12.14 12.29 -8.60
CA ARG A 206 12.31 11.28 -7.55
C ARG A 206 11.83 9.88 -7.98
N THR A 207 10.89 9.85 -8.92
CA THR A 207 10.41 8.63 -9.57
C THR A 207 10.48 8.85 -11.07
N ARG A 208 11.08 7.91 -11.80
CA ARG A 208 11.17 7.95 -13.27
C ARG A 208 10.75 6.60 -13.82
N VAL A 209 10.31 6.57 -15.07
CA VAL A 209 10.13 5.31 -15.80
C VAL A 209 11.03 5.34 -17.01
N VAL A 210 11.89 4.34 -17.12
CA VAL A 210 12.77 4.15 -18.29
C VAL A 210 12.22 3.03 -19.16
N GLY A 211 12.41 3.14 -20.46
CA GLY A 211 11.87 2.19 -21.42
C GLY A 211 12.55 0.81 -21.37
N PRO A 212 12.06 -0.15 -22.17
CA PRO A 212 12.61 -1.50 -22.19
C PRO A 212 14.09 -1.51 -22.57
N GLY A 213 14.87 -2.36 -21.89
CA GLY A 213 16.32 -2.46 -22.09
C GLY A 213 17.14 -1.30 -21.52
N GLN A 214 16.49 -0.24 -21.00
CA GLN A 214 17.19 0.84 -20.32
C GLN A 214 17.37 0.52 -18.83
N SER A 215 18.53 0.89 -18.28
CA SER A 215 18.82 0.77 -16.86
C SER A 215 18.55 2.09 -16.14
N CYS A 216 18.11 2.03 -14.88
CA CYS A 216 18.11 3.19 -14.01
C CYS A 216 19.56 3.69 -13.86
N ALA A 217 19.83 4.90 -14.35
CA ALA A 217 21.11 5.53 -14.10
C ALA A 217 21.27 5.63 -12.57
N ALA A 218 22.40 5.13 -12.05
CA ALA A 218 22.75 5.33 -10.65
C ALA A 218 22.94 6.84 -10.44
N THR A 219 21.88 7.54 -10.05
CA THR A 219 22.02 8.89 -9.49
C THR A 219 22.92 8.73 -8.28
N GLY A 220 24.10 9.35 -8.34
CA GLY A 220 25.20 9.13 -7.41
C GLY A 220 24.73 9.11 -5.96
N GLN A 221 25.34 8.21 -5.18
CA GLN A 221 25.17 7.98 -3.74
C GLN A 221 23.83 8.46 -3.20
N ARG A 222 22.95 7.50 -2.85
CA ARG A 222 21.82 7.67 -1.91
C ARG A 222 22.11 8.90 -1.05
N PRO A 223 21.44 10.06 -1.24
CA PRO A 223 21.62 11.16 -0.32
C PRO A 223 21.38 10.52 1.02
N ALA A 224 22.42 10.51 1.87
CA ALA A 224 22.35 9.85 3.15
C ALA A 224 21.04 10.32 3.74
N THR A 225 20.06 9.41 3.88
CA THR A 225 18.84 9.74 4.59
C THR A 225 19.40 10.31 5.88
N PRO A 226 19.25 11.62 6.17
CA PRO A 226 19.84 12.15 7.37
C PRO A 226 19.28 11.25 8.45
N SER A 227 20.15 10.53 9.16
CA SER A 227 19.75 9.88 10.41
C SER A 227 18.90 10.92 11.11
N PRO A 228 17.62 10.62 11.40
CA PRO A 228 16.68 11.63 11.88
C PRO A 228 17.42 12.47 12.91
N ALA A 229 17.58 13.76 12.60
CA ALA A 229 18.47 14.64 13.31
C ALA A 229 17.99 14.71 14.76
N THR A 230 18.56 13.86 15.61
CA THR A 230 18.01 13.50 16.92
C THR A 230 16.63 12.80 16.78
N PRO A 231 16.37 11.68 17.48
CA PRO A 231 15.01 11.15 17.54
C PRO A 231 14.13 12.16 18.26
N SER A 232 13.42 13.02 17.52
CA SER A 232 12.43 13.90 18.13
C SER A 232 11.30 13.02 18.62
N CYS A 233 11.05 13.03 19.94
CA CYS A 233 10.03 12.26 20.65
C CYS A 233 8.58 12.67 20.30
N ALA A 234 8.29 13.03 19.05
CA ALA A 234 7.12 13.79 18.68
C ALA A 234 5.97 12.96 18.06
N THR A 235 5.99 11.63 18.18
CA THR A 235 4.86 10.80 17.73
C THR A 235 4.23 10.03 18.89
N ASN A 236 3.01 10.44 19.25
CA ASN A 236 2.16 9.79 20.25
C ASN A 236 1.58 8.48 19.69
N TYR A 237 2.33 7.39 19.76
CA TYR A 237 1.78 6.05 19.53
C TYR A 237 1.29 5.43 20.82
N THR A 238 0.36 4.50 20.76
CA THR A 238 -0.09 3.77 21.95
C THR A 238 -0.44 2.34 21.55
N TYR A 239 -0.43 1.43 22.53
CA TYR A 239 -0.62 0.00 22.30
C TYR A 239 -1.80 -0.50 23.13
N HIS A 240 -2.84 -1.00 22.47
CA HIS A 240 -3.95 -1.72 23.07
C HIS A 240 -3.63 -3.19 23.32
N ARG A 241 -4.38 -3.76 24.26
CA ARG A 241 -4.45 -5.18 24.63
C ARG A 241 -4.84 -6.12 23.47
N THR A 242 -4.97 -5.67 22.22
CA THR A 242 -5.59 -6.42 21.12
C THR A 242 -4.84 -6.36 19.79
N GLY A 243 -3.58 -5.92 19.77
CA GLY A 243 -2.81 -5.83 18.52
C GLY A 243 -2.71 -7.19 17.81
N THR A 244 -3.04 -7.21 16.51
CA THR A 244 -2.92 -8.42 15.69
C THR A 244 -1.49 -8.51 15.18
N ILE A 245 -0.84 -9.66 15.39
CA ILE A 245 0.49 -9.92 14.81
C ILE A 245 0.30 -10.31 13.35
N SER A 246 0.90 -9.55 12.44
CA SER A 246 0.99 -9.93 11.03
C SER A 246 2.41 -10.44 10.74
N PHE A 247 2.52 -11.71 10.34
CA PHE A 247 3.79 -12.35 10.00
C PHE A 247 4.23 -11.97 8.58
N ILE A 248 5.55 -11.80 8.38
CA ILE A 248 6.16 -11.56 7.07
C ILE A 248 6.81 -12.87 6.59
N PRO A 249 6.36 -13.51 5.49
CA PRO A 249 7.05 -14.65 4.88
C PRO A 249 8.38 -14.24 4.19
N PRO A 250 9.37 -15.15 4.01
CA PRO A 250 9.27 -16.59 4.17
C PRO A 250 9.35 -17.06 5.63
N LEU A 251 8.51 -18.06 5.93
CA LEU A 251 8.33 -18.68 7.24
C LEU A 251 9.52 -19.59 7.58
N VAL A 252 10.51 -19.04 8.27
CA VAL A 252 11.42 -19.84 9.11
C VAL A 252 10.84 -19.95 10.52
N ASP A 253 11.17 -21.01 11.26
CA ASP A 253 10.63 -21.26 12.62
C ASP A 253 10.97 -20.13 13.62
N ARG A 254 12.00 -19.33 13.33
CA ARG A 254 12.47 -18.21 14.15
C ARG A 254 11.99 -16.87 13.59
N ILE A 255 11.48 -16.02 14.48
CA ILE A 255 11.01 -14.68 14.17
C ILE A 255 12.05 -13.67 14.66
N THR A 256 12.70 -12.99 13.72
CA THR A 256 13.67 -11.91 14.02
C THR A 256 13.03 -10.52 13.92
N THR A 257 11.91 -10.40 13.21
CA THR A 257 11.19 -9.14 13.00
C THR A 257 9.69 -9.40 12.96
N MET A 258 8.91 -8.51 13.55
CA MET A 258 7.45 -8.61 13.63
C MET A 258 6.79 -7.26 13.36
N VAL A 259 5.58 -7.28 12.78
CA VAL A 259 4.73 -6.10 12.64
C VAL A 259 3.50 -6.26 13.53
N ILE A 260 3.26 -5.26 14.35
CA ILE A 260 2.10 -5.16 15.25
C ILE A 260 1.14 -4.15 14.62
N VAL A 261 -0.08 -4.57 14.24
CA VAL A 261 -1.12 -3.68 13.67
C VAL A 261 -2.23 -3.33 14.67
N ASP A 262 -2.94 -2.21 14.46
CA ASP A 262 -4.09 -1.69 15.23
C ASP A 262 -3.77 -1.22 16.66
N ALA A 263 -2.81 -0.31 16.82
CA ALA A 263 -2.21 -0.03 18.13
C ALA A 263 -2.99 0.93 19.07
N GLY A 264 -3.64 2.03 18.63
CA GLY A 264 -4.57 2.95 19.37
C GLY A 264 -4.15 3.55 20.75
N THR A 265 -4.80 4.63 21.25
CA THR A 265 -4.25 5.90 21.87
C THR A 265 -3.86 6.05 23.38
N ARG A 266 -2.93 7.02 23.62
CA ARG A 266 -2.28 7.65 24.82
C ARG A 266 -1.19 6.91 25.66
N GLN A 267 0.07 6.91 25.21
CA GLN A 267 1.35 7.02 25.96
C GLN A 267 2.58 6.97 25.01
N GLY A 268 3.37 8.05 24.93
CA GLY A 268 4.46 8.20 23.94
C GLY A 268 5.53 7.10 23.98
N VAL A 269 5.81 6.52 22.81
CA VAL A 269 6.88 5.53 22.59
C VAL A 269 7.84 6.07 21.54
N CYS A 270 9.13 6.05 21.84
CA CYS A 270 10.18 6.56 20.96
C CYS A 270 10.69 5.44 20.03
N ALA A 271 11.14 5.79 18.82
CA ALA A 271 12.08 4.93 18.08
C ALA A 271 13.28 4.64 19.00
N ASP A 272 13.79 3.40 18.98
CA ASP A 272 14.77 2.84 19.93
C ASP A 272 14.25 2.44 21.32
N SER A 273 12.95 2.56 21.59
CA SER A 273 12.39 1.99 22.83
C SER A 273 12.54 0.48 22.82
N THR A 274 13.12 -0.06 23.89
CA THR A 274 13.14 -1.50 24.16
C THR A 274 11.89 -1.91 24.95
N GLY A 275 11.27 -3.02 24.58
CA GLY A 275 10.09 -3.56 25.24
C GLY A 275 10.16 -5.07 25.43
N MET A 276 9.21 -5.60 26.21
CA MET A 276 8.97 -7.04 26.35
C MET A 276 7.60 -7.39 25.76
N ILE A 277 7.48 -8.62 25.24
CA ILE A 277 6.22 -9.19 24.76
C ILE A 277 5.50 -9.85 25.94
N PHE A 278 4.21 -9.59 26.13
CA PHE A 278 3.37 -10.28 27.11
C PHE A 278 2.37 -11.19 26.42
N LEU A 279 2.04 -12.33 27.06
CA LEU A 279 1.00 -13.25 26.61
C LEU A 279 -0.26 -13.13 27.48
N GLY A 280 -1.41 -12.88 26.85
CA GLY A 280 -2.72 -12.85 27.51
C GLY A 280 -3.08 -11.52 28.19
N ASP A 281 -4.09 -11.57 29.08
CA ASP A 281 -4.64 -10.38 29.78
C ASP A 281 -3.94 -10.07 31.11
N ALA A 282 -2.94 -10.88 31.50
CA ALA A 282 -2.23 -10.74 32.76
C ALA A 282 -0.99 -9.84 32.64
N ASP A 283 -0.98 -8.75 33.40
CA ASP A 283 0.04 -7.70 33.39
C ASP A 283 1.46 -8.12 33.88
N HIS A 284 1.69 -9.42 34.12
CA HIS A 284 2.89 -9.92 34.81
C HIS A 284 3.56 -11.13 34.13
N ALA A 285 3.02 -11.64 33.01
CA ALA A 285 3.57 -12.80 32.30
C ALA A 285 4.23 -12.37 30.99
N TYR A 286 5.56 -12.30 31.00
CA TYR A 286 6.36 -12.05 29.80
C TYR A 286 6.52 -13.32 28.99
N LEU A 287 6.61 -13.16 27.67
CA LEU A 287 7.00 -14.23 26.79
C LEU A 287 8.47 -14.56 27.03
N THR A 288 8.75 -15.79 27.45
CA THR A 288 10.10 -16.32 27.55
C THR A 288 10.37 -17.31 26.44
N ASP A 289 11.62 -17.39 25.98
CA ASP A 289 12.04 -18.42 25.04
C ASP A 289 12.19 -19.81 25.71
N ALA A 290 12.69 -20.79 24.95
CA ALA A 290 12.86 -22.17 25.41
C ALA A 290 13.83 -22.29 26.62
N ASP A 291 14.71 -21.31 26.80
CA ASP A 291 15.70 -21.26 27.89
C ASP A 291 15.20 -20.42 29.08
N GLY A 292 13.92 -20.02 29.07
CA GLY A 292 13.31 -19.19 30.11
C GLY A 292 13.73 -17.72 30.07
N GLN A 293 14.39 -17.26 29.00
CA GLN A 293 14.83 -15.87 28.87
C GLN A 293 13.71 -14.99 28.32
N PRO A 294 13.45 -13.80 28.90
CA PRO A 294 12.46 -12.87 28.36
C PRO A 294 12.79 -12.46 26.93
N VAL A 295 11.80 -12.58 26.03
CA VAL A 295 11.92 -12.10 24.65
C VAL A 295 11.78 -10.58 24.66
N ARG A 296 12.85 -9.89 24.25
CA ARG A 296 12.92 -8.43 24.15
C ARG A 296 12.95 -8.00 22.71
N PHE A 297 12.40 -6.83 22.44
CA PHE A 297 12.47 -6.23 21.12
C PHE A 297 12.83 -4.75 21.19
N LYS A 298 13.24 -4.22 20.04
CA LYS A 298 13.46 -2.81 19.77
C LYS A 298 12.46 -2.37 18.71
N VAL A 299 11.79 -1.25 18.94
CA VAL A 299 10.94 -0.64 17.91
C VAL A 299 11.86 0.03 16.89
N THR A 300 11.81 -0.45 15.64
CA THR A 300 12.67 0.02 14.54
C THR A 300 11.95 0.98 13.59
N ALA A 301 10.61 0.90 13.51
CA ALA A 301 9.79 1.84 12.76
C ALA A 301 8.39 1.92 13.36
N ILE A 302 7.73 3.08 13.23
CA ILE A 302 6.34 3.28 13.65
C ILE A 302 5.56 4.06 12.58
N ASP A 303 4.38 3.55 12.23
CA ASP A 303 3.36 4.12 11.34
C ASP A 303 2.02 4.23 12.08
N THR A 304 1.10 5.03 11.53
CA THR A 304 -0.23 5.39 12.03
C THR A 304 -1.00 4.22 12.64
N ASP A 305 -0.92 3.03 12.00
CA ASP A 305 -1.64 1.84 12.42
C ASP A 305 -0.73 0.66 12.78
N ALA A 306 0.61 0.82 12.73
CA ALA A 306 1.53 -0.30 12.90
C ALA A 306 2.90 0.05 13.49
N ALA A 307 3.49 -0.90 14.22
CA ALA A 307 4.88 -0.82 14.68
C ALA A 307 5.69 -2.01 14.14
N THR A 308 6.87 -1.72 13.58
CA THR A 308 7.86 -2.75 13.27
C THR A 308 8.79 -2.90 14.45
N VAL A 309 8.95 -4.13 14.91
CA VAL A 309 9.82 -4.47 16.03
C VAL A 309 10.83 -5.53 15.62
N GLU A 310 12.05 -5.38 16.12
CA GLU A 310 13.15 -6.33 15.94
C GLU A 310 13.43 -7.03 17.26
N ILE A 311 13.52 -8.36 17.26
CA ILE A 311 13.85 -9.13 18.47
C ILE A 311 15.33 -8.93 18.78
N THR A 312 15.62 -8.33 19.93
CA THR A 312 17.00 -8.03 20.33
C THR A 312 17.56 -9.03 21.33
N HIS A 313 16.71 -9.71 22.09
CA HIS A 313 17.11 -10.76 23.04
C HIS A 313 16.04 -11.85 23.12
N GLY A 314 16.50 -13.09 23.32
CA GLY A 314 15.67 -14.28 23.38
C GLY A 314 15.26 -14.80 21.99
N THR A 315 14.85 -16.07 21.91
CA THR A 315 14.37 -16.68 20.67
C THR A 315 12.83 -16.67 20.61
N LEU A 316 12.28 -15.93 19.64
CA LEU A 316 10.84 -15.96 19.34
C LEU A 316 10.56 -16.98 18.24
N THR A 317 9.65 -17.93 18.48
CA THR A 317 9.22 -18.91 17.47
C THR A 317 7.74 -18.77 17.15
N ARG A 318 7.33 -19.25 15.97
CA ARG A 318 5.91 -19.23 15.57
C ARG A 318 5.01 -19.98 16.56
N LYS A 319 5.44 -21.15 17.02
CA LYS A 319 4.70 -21.98 17.98
C LYS A 319 4.40 -21.25 19.29
N MET A 320 5.26 -20.32 19.70
CA MET A 320 5.05 -19.50 20.90
C MET A 320 3.91 -18.48 20.74
N LEU A 321 3.58 -18.11 19.49
CA LEU A 321 2.52 -17.17 19.15
C LEU A 321 1.22 -17.87 18.70
N ASP A 322 1.30 -19.13 18.28
CA ASP A 322 0.13 -19.94 17.91
C ASP A 322 -0.81 -20.12 19.12
N GLY A 323 -1.98 -19.48 19.07
CA GLY A 323 -2.98 -19.46 20.14
C GLY A 323 -3.03 -18.18 20.97
N ASN A 324 -1.99 -17.33 20.89
CA ASN A 324 -1.91 -16.07 21.62
C ASN A 324 -2.22 -14.90 20.68
N ARG A 325 -3.44 -14.36 20.77
CA ARG A 325 -3.93 -13.31 19.85
C ARG A 325 -3.61 -11.87 20.29
N ARG A 326 -2.79 -11.67 21.32
CA ARG A 326 -2.58 -10.36 21.95
C ARG A 326 -1.12 -10.18 22.35
N VAL A 327 -0.52 -9.06 21.91
CA VAL A 327 0.82 -8.61 22.33
C VAL A 327 0.67 -7.24 22.99
N VAL A 328 1.14 -7.12 24.23
CA VAL A 328 1.22 -5.84 24.93
C VAL A 328 2.67 -5.35 24.89
N VAL A 329 2.87 -4.11 24.46
CA VAL A 329 4.18 -3.44 24.48
C VAL A 329 4.20 -2.45 25.62
N ARG A 330 5.11 -2.62 26.59
CA ARG A 330 5.35 -1.65 27.66
C ARG A 330 6.78 -1.14 27.62
N ARG A 331 6.94 0.17 27.80
CA ARG A 331 8.25 0.76 28.13
C ARG A 331 8.62 0.30 29.54
N HIS A 332 9.80 -0.29 29.70
CA HIS A 332 10.37 -0.44 31.03
C HIS A 332 10.72 0.95 31.56
N LYS A 333 10.19 1.32 32.73
CA LYS A 333 10.68 2.51 33.43
C LYS A 333 12.13 2.30 33.86
#